data_AF-A0A0C9MJH7-F1
#
_entry.id   AF-A0A0C9MJH7-F1
#
_cell.length_a   1.000
_cell.length_b   1.000
_cell.length_c   1.000
_cell.angle_alpha   90.00
_cell.angle_beta   90.00
_cell.angle_gamma   90.00
#
_symmetry.space_group_name_H-M   'P 1'
#
loop_
_entity.id
_entity.type
_entity.pdbx_description
1 polymer ?
#
loop_
_entity_poly.entity_id
_entity_poly.type
_entity_poly.pdbx_seq_one_letter_code
_entity_poly.pdbx_strand_id
1 'polypeptide(L)'
;MQRIPSPSLEPLIDSSQNTTSVQSWDQLRKEARTLEGEIENKLAVLTKIGQSTGLDNTGQEAEAEDLLKKLQAVITGMGDFLDRPSATPTNPSMIHLLSRHKDILYDYTKEFRRVKSNIKQARDKANLMNQVQDEIRTFNSGNRDNADYYLTERNRIESSHRMTDMVLEQAYATRQDVSRQGRIMHGVNQRVGGIVNRIPGINNIISRINTRRKRDTLIMAGVVSTCSILIILYWLRT
;
A
#
# COMPACT_ATOMS: atom_id res chain seq x y z
N MET A 1 8.52 29.44 -80.28
CA MET A 1 7.54 28.90 -79.32
C MET A 1 7.89 27.43 -79.06
N GLN A 2 8.52 27.11 -77.94
CA GLN A 2 8.54 25.76 -77.38
C GLN A 2 8.85 25.90 -75.89
N ARG A 3 7.90 25.43 -75.05
CA ARG A 3 8.01 25.37 -73.60
C ARG A 3 9.01 24.28 -73.23
N ILE A 4 9.91 24.58 -72.31
CA ILE A 4 10.61 23.59 -71.50
C ILE A 4 10.31 23.96 -70.04
N PRO A 5 9.69 23.07 -69.24
CA PRO A 5 9.40 23.34 -67.83
C PRO A 5 10.64 23.10 -66.96
N SER A 6 10.89 24.04 -66.04
CA SER A 6 11.94 23.97 -65.04
C SER A 6 11.70 22.84 -64.02
N PRO A 7 12.76 22.18 -63.51
CA PRO A 7 12.65 21.11 -62.53
C PRO A 7 12.25 21.63 -61.15
N SER A 8 11.25 20.98 -60.55
CA SER A 8 10.82 21.17 -59.17
C SER A 8 11.90 20.67 -58.19
N LEU A 9 12.46 21.59 -57.39
CA LEU A 9 13.24 21.25 -56.20
C LEU A 9 12.28 20.85 -55.08
N GLU A 10 12.09 19.54 -54.90
CA GLU A 10 11.56 19.00 -53.64
C GLU A 10 12.59 19.21 -52.52
N PRO A 11 12.21 19.72 -51.33
CA PRO A 11 13.07 19.65 -50.18
C PRO A 11 13.06 18.21 -49.64
N LEU A 12 14.25 17.60 -49.58
CA LEU A 12 14.49 16.36 -48.83
C LEU A 12 13.97 16.53 -47.39
N ILE A 13 12.85 15.88 -47.07
CA ILE A 13 12.45 15.64 -45.69
C ILE A 13 13.35 14.52 -45.19
N ASP A 14 14.42 14.90 -44.49
CA ASP A 14 15.21 13.97 -43.69
C ASP A 14 14.35 13.43 -42.56
N SER A 15 13.86 12.20 -42.75
CA SER A 15 13.00 11.46 -41.83
C SER A 15 13.78 10.83 -40.66
N SER A 16 14.99 11.30 -40.37
CA SER A 16 15.81 10.83 -39.26
C SER A 16 15.77 11.73 -38.00
N GLN A 17 14.59 12.30 -37.68
CA GLN A 17 14.33 12.68 -36.29
C GLN A 17 14.11 11.40 -35.47
N ASN A 18 15.22 10.86 -34.97
CA ASN A 18 15.25 9.89 -33.89
C ASN A 18 14.49 10.49 -32.69
N THR A 19 13.18 10.20 -32.62
CA THR A 19 12.28 10.54 -31.53
C THR A 19 12.72 9.75 -30.31
N THR A 20 13.77 10.23 -29.64
CA THR A 20 13.97 9.94 -28.23
C THR A 20 12.78 10.57 -27.52
N SER A 21 11.69 9.82 -27.41
CA SER A 21 10.45 10.28 -26.81
C SER A 21 10.78 10.74 -25.40
N VAL A 22 10.87 12.06 -25.20
CA VAL A 22 10.89 12.62 -23.86
C VAL A 22 9.56 12.20 -23.26
N GLN A 23 9.58 11.16 -22.43
CA GLN A 23 8.39 10.66 -21.73
C GLN A 23 7.74 11.86 -21.07
N SER A 24 6.61 12.29 -21.60
CA SER A 24 5.92 13.45 -21.10
C SER A 24 5.26 13.06 -19.79
N TRP A 25 5.33 13.93 -18.78
CA TRP A 25 4.66 13.73 -17.50
C TRP A 25 3.18 13.32 -17.65
N ASP A 26 2.49 13.90 -18.63
CA ASP A 26 1.09 13.58 -18.92
C ASP A 26 0.90 12.17 -19.49
N GLN A 27 1.88 11.64 -20.24
CA GLN A 27 1.86 10.27 -20.75
C GLN A 27 2.01 9.28 -19.59
N LEU A 28 3.02 9.48 -18.73
CA LEU A 28 3.23 8.66 -17.53
C LEU A 28 2.00 8.68 -16.62
N ARG A 29 1.38 9.85 -16.42
CA ARG A 29 0.17 10.00 -15.61
C ARG A 29 -1.02 9.24 -16.20
N LYS A 30 -1.21 9.32 -17.52
CA LYS A 30 -2.31 8.60 -18.18
C LYS A 30 -2.09 7.09 -18.10
N GLU A 31 -0.86 6.64 -18.31
CA GLU A 31 -0.47 5.24 -18.22
C GLU A 31 -0.66 4.66 -16.81
N ALA A 32 -0.28 5.41 -15.77
CA ALA A 32 -0.52 5.00 -14.38
C ALA A 32 -2.02 4.79 -14.12
N ARG A 33 -2.88 5.72 -14.54
CA ARG A 33 -4.34 5.59 -14.35
C ARG A 33 -4.95 4.40 -15.10
N THR A 34 -4.47 4.10 -16.31
CA THR A 34 -4.95 2.93 -17.05
C THR A 34 -4.55 1.64 -16.36
N LEU A 35 -3.30 1.55 -15.87
CA LEU A 35 -2.82 0.40 -15.12
C LEU A 35 -3.56 0.22 -13.79
N GLU A 36 -3.85 1.30 -13.07
CA GLU A 36 -4.65 1.26 -11.84
C GLU A 36 -6.04 0.65 -12.09
N GLY A 37 -6.73 1.08 -13.16
CA GLY A 37 -8.04 0.53 -13.52
C GLY A 37 -7.99 -0.95 -13.94
N GLU A 38 -6.94 -1.36 -14.65
CA GLU A 38 -6.72 -2.77 -14.99
C GLU A 38 -6.46 -3.63 -13.75
N ILE A 39 -5.62 -3.14 -12.83
CA ILE A 39 -5.31 -3.82 -11.56
C ILE A 39 -6.58 -3.97 -10.71
N GLU A 40 -7.38 -2.91 -10.57
CA GLU A 40 -8.63 -2.96 -9.81
C GLU A 40 -9.60 -4.03 -10.36
N ASN A 41 -9.80 -4.05 -11.68
CA ASN A 41 -10.64 -5.06 -12.33
C ASN A 41 -10.11 -6.48 -12.12
N LYS A 42 -8.81 -6.70 -12.27
CA LYS A 42 -8.18 -8.02 -12.07
C LYS A 42 -8.26 -8.48 -10.62
N LEU A 43 -8.03 -7.59 -9.65
CA LEU A 43 -8.17 -7.89 -8.23
C LEU A 43 -9.61 -8.22 -7.84
N ALA A 44 -10.60 -7.53 -8.43
CA ALA A 44 -12.01 -7.85 -8.20
C ALA A 44 -12.37 -9.26 -8.71
N VAL A 45 -11.89 -9.64 -9.90
CA VAL A 45 -12.07 -11.00 -10.45
C VAL A 45 -11.38 -12.05 -9.57
N LEU A 46 -10.12 -11.83 -9.19
CA LEU A 46 -9.37 -12.75 -8.32
C LEU A 46 -10.04 -12.91 -6.95
N THR A 47 -10.59 -11.84 -6.38
CA THR A 47 -11.32 -11.87 -5.11
C THR A 47 -12.58 -12.73 -5.22
N LYS A 48 -13.36 -12.56 -6.30
CA LYS A 48 -14.56 -13.38 -6.56
C LYS A 48 -14.20 -14.86 -6.68
N ILE A 49 -13.11 -15.16 -7.37
CA ILE A 49 -12.66 -16.53 -7.57
C ILE A 49 -12.20 -17.17 -6.25
N GLY A 50 -11.45 -16.43 -5.44
CA GLY A 50 -11.05 -16.87 -4.10
C GLY A 50 -12.22 -17.18 -3.17
N GLN A 51 -13.40 -16.62 -3.43
CA GLN A 51 -14.63 -16.93 -2.70
C GLN A 51 -15.37 -18.16 -3.24
N SER A 52 -15.36 -18.40 -4.56
CA SER A 52 -16.23 -19.40 -5.18
C SER A 52 -15.55 -20.74 -5.48
N THR A 53 -14.25 -20.78 -5.74
CA THR A 53 -13.63 -22.01 -6.28
C THR A 53 -12.11 -21.99 -6.15
N GLY A 54 -11.53 -22.99 -5.49
CA GLY A 54 -10.08 -23.26 -5.46
C GLY A 54 -9.52 -23.81 -6.78
N LEU A 55 -10.05 -23.36 -7.93
CA LEU A 55 -9.58 -23.73 -9.27
C LEU A 55 -8.16 -23.19 -9.53
N ASP A 56 -7.50 -23.71 -10.57
CA ASP A 56 -6.12 -23.33 -10.88
C ASP A 56 -6.06 -21.94 -11.52
N ASN A 57 -5.80 -20.92 -10.70
CA ASN A 57 -5.79 -19.50 -11.09
C ASN A 57 -4.39 -18.92 -11.26
N THR A 58 -3.38 -19.79 -11.35
CA THR A 58 -1.97 -19.44 -11.41
C THR A 58 -1.67 -18.43 -12.55
N GLY A 59 -2.39 -18.52 -13.68
CA GLY A 59 -2.28 -17.57 -14.79
C GLY A 59 -2.77 -16.16 -14.46
N GLN A 60 -3.93 -16.03 -13.79
CA GLN A 60 -4.50 -14.73 -13.44
C GLN A 60 -3.72 -14.04 -12.32
N GLU A 61 -3.16 -14.81 -11.38
CA GLU A 61 -2.26 -14.29 -10.35
C GLU A 61 -0.98 -13.72 -10.97
N ALA A 62 -0.39 -14.43 -11.95
CA ALA A 62 0.82 -13.98 -12.65
C ALA A 62 0.59 -12.69 -13.46
N GLU A 63 -0.56 -12.59 -14.15
CA GLU A 63 -0.95 -11.38 -14.87
C GLU A 63 -1.11 -10.16 -13.95
N ALA A 64 -1.76 -10.34 -12.78
CA ALA A 64 -1.91 -9.26 -11.81
C ALA A 64 -0.56 -8.82 -11.22
N GLU A 65 0.36 -9.75 -11.00
CA GLU A 65 1.71 -9.44 -10.56
C GLU A 65 2.51 -8.65 -11.61
N ASP A 66 2.36 -8.98 -12.89
CA ASP A 66 2.99 -8.25 -13.99
C ASP A 66 2.45 -6.81 -14.10
N LEU A 67 1.14 -6.60 -13.96
CA LEU A 67 0.53 -5.28 -13.95
C LEU A 67 1.04 -4.41 -12.78
N LEU A 68 1.19 -5.00 -11.59
CA LEU A 68 1.78 -4.30 -10.43
C LEU A 68 3.23 -3.88 -10.69
N LYS A 69 4.03 -4.75 -11.32
CA LYS A 69 5.42 -4.43 -11.71
C LYS A 69 5.47 -3.29 -12.74
N LYS A 70 4.57 -3.29 -13.72
CA LYS A 70 4.44 -2.21 -14.71
C LYS A 70 4.07 -0.89 -14.05
N LEU A 71 3.09 -0.87 -13.13
CA LEU A 71 2.71 0.33 -12.39
C LEU A 71 3.88 0.86 -11.56
N GLN A 72 4.64 -0.02 -10.89
CA GLN A 72 5.85 0.37 -10.16
C GLN A 72 6.91 0.99 -11.08
N ALA A 73 7.12 0.44 -12.28
CA ALA A 73 8.06 1.00 -13.25
C ALA A 73 7.63 2.41 -13.70
N VAL A 74 6.34 2.61 -13.98
CA VAL A 74 5.78 3.93 -14.34
C VAL A 74 5.93 4.94 -13.21
N ILE A 75 5.65 4.55 -11.95
CA ILE A 75 5.83 5.42 -10.77
C ILE A 75 7.30 5.77 -10.54
N THR A 76 8.21 4.84 -10.82
CA THR A 76 9.66 5.10 -10.76
C THR A 76 10.05 6.11 -11.83
N GLY A 77 9.58 5.94 -13.07
CA GLY A 77 9.79 6.91 -14.15
C GLY A 77 9.19 8.30 -13.87
N MET A 78 8.07 8.37 -13.16
CA MET A 78 7.54 9.64 -12.63
C MET A 78 8.48 10.29 -11.62
N GLY A 79 9.06 9.50 -10.71
CA GLY A 79 10.08 9.98 -9.76
C GLY A 79 11.30 10.53 -10.48
N ASP A 80 11.84 9.77 -11.44
CA ASP A 80 12.99 10.18 -12.24
C ASP A 80 12.71 11.45 -13.05
N PHE A 81 11.47 11.64 -13.53
CA PHE A 81 11.06 12.87 -14.19
C PHE A 81 11.09 14.09 -13.26
N LEU A 82 10.72 13.92 -11.98
CA LEU A 82 10.78 15.00 -10.98
C LEU A 82 12.20 15.28 -10.49
N ASP A 83 13.05 14.26 -10.43
CA ASP A 83 14.44 14.38 -9.97
C ASP A 83 15.38 14.94 -11.07
N ARG A 84 14.95 14.92 -12.34
CA ARG A 84 15.68 15.60 -13.42
C ARG A 84 15.70 17.12 -13.18
N PRO A 85 16.89 17.75 -13.12
CA PRO A 85 16.99 19.20 -12.98
C PRO A 85 16.48 19.85 -14.28
N SER A 86 15.20 20.25 -14.29
CA SER A 86 14.60 20.99 -15.39
C SER A 86 14.55 22.49 -15.07
N ALA A 87 14.57 23.33 -16.10
CA ALA A 87 14.46 24.78 -15.96
C ALA A 87 13.07 25.23 -15.45
N THR A 88 12.12 24.29 -15.29
CA THR A 88 10.77 24.55 -14.81
C THR A 88 10.67 24.14 -13.34
N PRO A 89 10.24 25.03 -12.43
CA PRO A 89 10.13 24.69 -11.01
C PRO A 89 9.15 23.52 -10.83
N THR A 90 9.61 22.47 -10.16
CA THR A 90 8.82 21.28 -9.83
C THR A 90 7.54 21.70 -9.12
N ASN A 91 6.38 21.48 -9.76
CA ASN A 91 5.10 21.92 -9.23
C ASN A 91 4.73 21.05 -8.00
N PRO A 92 4.42 21.64 -6.82
CA PRO A 92 4.01 20.90 -5.63
C PRO A 92 2.90 19.87 -5.89
N SER A 93 2.01 20.14 -6.84
CA SER A 93 0.94 19.24 -7.26
C SER A 93 1.46 17.94 -7.87
N MET A 94 2.58 17.96 -8.59
CA MET A 94 3.20 16.77 -9.19
C MET A 94 3.82 15.88 -8.12
N ILE A 95 4.45 16.47 -7.11
CA ILE A 95 5.01 15.76 -5.96
C ILE A 95 3.89 15.06 -5.17
N HIS A 96 2.80 15.76 -4.88
CA HIS A 96 1.65 15.17 -4.20
C HIS A 96 0.98 14.06 -5.02
N LEU A 97 0.87 14.23 -6.34
CA LEU A 97 0.33 13.20 -7.22
C LEU A 97 1.22 11.95 -7.25
N LEU A 98 2.55 12.11 -7.31
CA LEU A 98 3.50 11.01 -7.22
C LEU A 98 3.38 10.27 -5.88
N SER A 99 3.30 11.01 -4.77
CA SER A 99 3.08 10.42 -3.44
C SER A 99 1.80 9.58 -3.43
N ARG A 100 0.71 10.11 -3.98
CA ARG A 100 -0.57 9.40 -4.08
C ARG A 100 -0.46 8.12 -4.89
N HIS A 101 0.23 8.14 -6.04
CA HIS A 101 0.42 6.92 -6.84
C HIS A 101 1.26 5.87 -6.09
N LYS A 102 2.24 6.28 -5.28
CA LYS A 102 2.99 5.37 -4.40
C LYS A 102 2.09 4.73 -3.33
N ASP A 103 1.21 5.51 -2.71
CA ASP A 103 0.25 5.01 -1.72
C ASP A 103 -0.73 4.01 -2.35
N ILE A 104 -1.28 4.33 -3.53
CA ILE A 104 -2.17 3.45 -4.28
C ILE A 104 -1.47 2.12 -4.65
N LEU A 105 -0.23 2.18 -5.14
CA LEU A 105 0.56 0.98 -5.44
C LEU A 105 0.75 0.10 -4.20
N TYR A 106 1.03 0.72 -3.05
CA TYR A 106 1.18 0.00 -1.78
C TYR A 106 -0.12 -0.72 -1.40
N ASP A 107 -1.26 -0.03 -1.50
CA ASP A 107 -2.57 -0.59 -1.20
C ASP A 107 -2.93 -1.75 -2.14
N TYR A 108 -2.72 -1.60 -3.46
CA TYR A 108 -2.97 -2.69 -4.41
C TYR A 108 -2.04 -3.90 -4.17
N THR A 109 -0.78 -3.67 -3.84
CA THR A 109 0.16 -4.75 -3.50
C THR A 109 -0.29 -5.51 -2.25
N LYS A 110 -0.76 -4.78 -1.25
CA LYS A 110 -1.29 -5.36 -0.01
C LYS A 110 -2.56 -6.17 -0.27
N GLU A 111 -3.52 -5.63 -1.02
CA GLU A 111 -4.74 -6.35 -1.37
C GLU A 111 -4.44 -7.57 -2.25
N PHE A 112 -3.52 -7.48 -3.20
CA PHE A 112 -3.08 -8.64 -4.00
C PHE A 112 -2.57 -9.78 -3.12
N ARG A 113 -1.69 -9.48 -2.15
CA ARG A 113 -1.19 -10.50 -1.20
C ARG A 113 -2.31 -11.12 -0.38
N ARG A 114 -3.27 -10.30 0.06
CA ARG A 114 -4.44 -10.78 0.81
C ARG A 114 -5.29 -11.72 -0.03
N VAL A 115 -5.61 -11.34 -1.27
CA VAL A 115 -6.38 -12.15 -2.21
C VAL A 115 -5.66 -13.46 -2.51
N LYS A 116 -4.36 -13.43 -2.78
CA LYS A 116 -3.53 -14.62 -3.01
C LYS A 116 -3.54 -15.56 -1.81
N SER A 117 -3.42 -15.04 -0.59
CA SER A 117 -3.55 -15.84 0.64
C SER A 117 -4.92 -16.50 0.75
N ASN A 118 -5.99 -15.77 0.43
CA ASN A 118 -7.36 -16.31 0.47
C ASN A 118 -7.55 -17.42 -0.57
N ILE A 119 -7.06 -17.24 -1.80
CA ILE A 119 -7.11 -18.27 -2.85
C ILE A 119 -6.35 -19.52 -2.41
N LYS A 120 -5.14 -19.35 -1.84
CA LYS A 120 -4.36 -20.47 -1.30
C LYS A 120 -5.13 -21.23 -0.22
N GLN A 121 -5.71 -20.53 0.74
CA GLN A 121 -6.52 -21.16 1.80
C GLN A 121 -7.75 -21.88 1.23
N ALA A 122 -8.41 -21.31 0.23
CA ALA A 122 -9.53 -21.96 -0.46
C ALA A 122 -9.10 -23.23 -1.20
N ARG A 123 -7.93 -23.20 -1.85
CA ARG A 123 -7.32 -24.37 -2.52
C ARG A 123 -6.92 -25.45 -1.53
N ASP A 124 -6.27 -25.09 -0.43
CA ASP A 124 -5.89 -26.02 0.63
C ASP A 124 -7.14 -26.68 1.24
N LYS A 125 -8.19 -25.91 1.50
CA LYS A 125 -9.49 -26.43 1.94
C LYS A 125 -10.11 -27.39 0.92
N ALA A 126 -10.08 -27.06 -0.37
CA ALA A 126 -10.60 -27.94 -1.41
C ALA A 126 -9.82 -29.26 -1.51
N ASN A 127 -8.49 -29.21 -1.40
CA ASN A 127 -7.64 -30.41 -1.40
C ASN A 127 -7.92 -31.31 -0.19
N LEU A 128 -8.05 -30.74 1.01
CA LEU A 128 -8.40 -31.48 2.22
C LEU A 128 -9.79 -32.13 2.10
N MET A 129 -10.77 -31.41 1.55
CA MET A 129 -12.13 -31.96 1.36
C MET A 129 -12.16 -33.07 0.32
N ASN A 130 -11.38 -32.98 -0.76
CA ASN A 130 -11.24 -34.08 -1.73
C ASN A 130 -10.65 -35.32 -1.07
N GLN A 131 -9.58 -35.16 -0.27
CA GLN A 131 -9.00 -36.27 0.48
C GLN A 131 -10.01 -36.90 1.44
N VAL A 132 -10.77 -36.09 2.20
CA VAL A 132 -11.81 -36.60 3.12
C VAL A 132 -12.93 -37.30 2.34
N GLN A 133 -13.34 -36.80 1.18
CA GLN A 133 -14.34 -37.45 0.34
C GLN A 133 -13.85 -38.80 -0.19
N ASP A 134 -12.58 -38.90 -0.59
CA ASP A 134 -11.96 -40.14 -1.04
C ASP A 134 -11.80 -41.14 0.12
N GLU A 135 -11.40 -40.68 1.31
CA GLU A 135 -11.37 -41.49 2.54
C GLU A 135 -12.77 -41.99 2.92
N ILE A 136 -13.81 -41.13 2.88
CA ILE A 136 -15.20 -41.53 3.16
C ILE A 136 -15.69 -42.55 2.13
N ARG A 137 -15.40 -42.36 0.84
CA ARG A 137 -15.76 -43.32 -0.21
C ARG A 137 -15.06 -44.65 0.01
N THR A 138 -13.77 -44.63 0.32
CA THR A 138 -12.98 -45.84 0.61
C THR A 138 -13.50 -46.54 1.86
N PHE A 139 -13.76 -45.82 2.95
CA PHE A 139 -14.32 -46.34 4.19
C PHE A 139 -15.74 -46.91 4.03
N ASN A 140 -16.56 -46.31 3.15
CA ASN A 140 -17.90 -46.80 2.86
C ASN A 140 -17.92 -47.98 1.87
N SER A 141 -16.88 -48.13 1.04
CA SER A 141 -16.73 -49.23 0.07
C SER A 141 -15.92 -50.42 0.60
N GLY A 142 -15.10 -50.21 1.62
CA GLY A 142 -14.29 -51.23 2.28
C GLY A 142 -15.01 -51.80 3.50
N ASN A 143 -15.38 -53.08 3.40
CA ASN A 143 -15.87 -53.87 4.51
C ASN A 143 -14.90 -53.79 5.71
N ARG A 144 -15.48 -53.63 6.90
CA ARG A 144 -14.87 -53.06 8.11
C ARG A 144 -13.84 -53.98 8.78
N ASP A 145 -12.56 -53.86 8.43
CA ASP A 145 -11.46 -54.41 9.24
C ASP A 145 -11.07 -53.41 10.33
N ASN A 146 -11.55 -53.66 11.56
CA ASN A 146 -11.28 -52.81 12.73
C ASN A 146 -9.77 -52.59 12.97
N ALA A 147 -8.90 -53.47 12.49
CA ALA A 147 -7.45 -53.36 12.60
C ALA A 147 -6.89 -52.11 11.87
N ASP A 148 -7.34 -51.84 10.65
CA ASP A 148 -6.87 -50.69 9.86
C ASP A 148 -7.36 -49.36 10.44
N TYR A 149 -8.55 -49.37 11.05
CA TYR A 149 -9.07 -48.23 11.80
C TYR A 149 -8.15 -47.88 12.98
N TYR A 150 -7.75 -48.87 13.79
CA TYR A 150 -6.86 -48.63 14.93
C TYR A 150 -5.45 -48.19 14.50
N LEU A 151 -4.92 -48.71 13.40
CA LEU A 151 -3.64 -48.28 12.85
C LEU A 151 -3.69 -46.83 12.33
N THR A 152 -4.78 -46.47 11.65
CA THR A 152 -5.01 -45.10 11.18
C THR A 152 -5.17 -44.13 12.36
N GLU A 153 -5.90 -44.53 13.40
CA GLU A 153 -6.08 -43.73 14.62
C GLU A 153 -4.75 -43.52 15.34
N ARG A 154 -3.90 -44.55 15.43
CA ARG A 154 -2.55 -44.42 15.98
C ARG A 154 -1.71 -43.40 15.18
N ASN A 155 -1.78 -43.43 13.85
CA ASN A 155 -1.08 -42.47 13.01
C ASN A 155 -1.60 -41.03 13.18
N ARG A 156 -2.92 -40.85 13.39
CA ARG A 156 -3.53 -39.54 13.71
C ARG A 156 -3.09 -39.03 15.09
N ILE A 157 -2.97 -39.91 16.08
CA ILE A 157 -2.47 -39.54 17.42
C ILE A 157 -1.00 -39.10 17.33
N GLU A 158 -0.17 -39.86 16.61
CA GLU A 158 1.25 -39.53 16.41
C GLU A 158 1.42 -38.17 15.70
N SER A 159 0.63 -37.89 14.66
CA SER A 159 0.69 -36.59 13.98
C SER A 159 0.21 -35.44 14.86
N SER A 160 -0.83 -35.66 15.67
CA SER A 160 -1.31 -34.70 16.68
C SER A 160 -0.26 -34.41 17.75
N HIS A 161 0.50 -35.43 18.19
CA HIS A 161 1.61 -35.25 19.13
C HIS A 161 2.68 -34.35 18.53
N ARG A 162 3.12 -34.63 17.29
CA ARG A 162 4.10 -33.78 16.59
C ARG A 162 3.62 -32.35 16.39
N MET A 163 2.33 -32.16 16.08
CA MET A 163 1.74 -30.83 16.00
C MET A 163 1.77 -30.11 17.34
N THR A 164 1.47 -30.81 18.43
CA THR A 164 1.54 -30.27 19.79
C THR A 164 2.97 -29.85 20.14
N ASP A 165 3.96 -30.66 19.77
CA ASP A 165 5.39 -30.33 19.97
C ASP A 165 5.79 -29.07 19.20
N MET A 166 5.35 -28.92 17.94
CA MET A 166 5.58 -27.71 17.15
C MET A 166 4.91 -26.47 17.75
N VAL A 167 3.67 -26.59 18.25
CA VAL A 167 2.97 -25.48 18.92
C VAL A 167 3.68 -25.10 20.21
N LEU A 168 4.19 -26.08 20.96
CA LEU A 168 4.96 -25.85 22.16
C LEU A 168 6.27 -25.11 21.86
N GLU A 169 7.01 -25.54 20.83
CA GLU A 169 8.23 -24.87 20.37
C GLU A 169 7.95 -23.42 19.91
N GLN A 170 6.89 -23.23 19.12
CA GLN A 170 6.47 -21.90 18.68
C GLN A 170 6.05 -21.00 19.85
N ALA A 171 5.41 -21.56 20.87
CA ALA A 171 5.05 -20.83 22.09
C ALA A 171 6.31 -20.41 22.88
N TYR A 172 7.33 -21.28 22.98
CA TYR A 172 8.61 -20.94 23.59
C TYR A 172 9.36 -19.84 22.83
N ALA A 173 9.41 -19.92 21.49
CA ALA A 173 9.99 -18.87 20.65
C ALA A 173 9.25 -17.54 20.84
N THR A 174 7.92 -17.55 20.86
CA THR A 174 7.10 -16.35 21.07
C THR A 174 7.33 -15.76 22.47
N ARG A 175 7.46 -16.57 23.52
CA ARG A 175 7.79 -16.10 24.88
C ARG A 175 9.15 -15.41 24.92
N GLN A 176 10.15 -15.96 24.23
CA GLN A 176 11.48 -15.36 24.13
C GLN A 176 11.44 -14.02 23.39
N ASP A 177 10.69 -13.94 22.30
CA ASP A 177 10.49 -12.70 21.53
C ASP A 177 9.75 -11.64 22.33
N VAL A 178 8.68 -11.98 23.06
CA VAL A 178 7.98 -11.05 23.96
C VAL A 178 8.92 -10.54 25.06
N SER A 179 9.74 -11.42 25.65
CA SER A 179 10.76 -11.01 26.62
C SER A 179 11.81 -10.06 26.01
N ARG A 180 12.25 -10.33 24.77
CA ARG A 180 13.18 -9.47 24.03
C ARG A 180 12.54 -8.12 23.69
N GLN A 181 11.28 -8.10 23.26
CA GLN A 181 10.51 -6.89 22.99
C GLN A 181 10.32 -6.07 24.27
N GLY A 182 10.06 -6.70 25.42
CA GLY A 182 9.99 -6.01 26.72
C GLY A 182 11.28 -5.27 27.08
N ARG A 183 12.46 -5.86 26.79
CA ARG A 183 13.77 -5.19 26.96
C ARG A 183 13.95 -4.03 25.97
N ILE A 184 13.52 -4.19 24.72
CA ILE A 184 13.57 -3.12 23.71
C ILE A 184 12.67 -1.95 24.13
N MET A 185 11.45 -2.22 24.64
CA MET A 185 10.52 -1.19 25.10
C MET A 185 11.06 -0.40 26.28
N HIS A 186 11.72 -1.06 27.24
CA HIS A 186 12.46 -0.38 28.31
C HIS A 186 13.61 0.49 27.73
N GLY A 187 14.35 -0.02 26.74
CA GLY A 187 15.40 0.73 26.05
C GLY A 187 14.87 1.94 25.26
N VAL A 188 13.68 1.84 24.66
CA VAL A 188 13.01 2.97 23.99
C VAL A 188 12.61 4.02 25.02
N ASN A 189 12.05 3.63 26.18
CA ASN A 189 11.69 4.58 27.24
C ASN A 189 12.94 5.34 27.75
N GLN A 190 14.07 4.65 27.90
CA GLN A 190 15.35 5.26 28.26
C GLN A 190 15.88 6.20 27.16
N ARG A 191 15.75 5.84 25.88
CA ARG A 191 16.17 6.69 24.74
C ARG A 191 15.27 7.91 24.56
N VAL A 192 13.96 7.77 24.74
CA VAL A 192 13.02 8.90 24.72
C VAL A 192 13.31 9.86 25.88
N GLY A 193 13.56 9.35 27.09
CA GLY A 193 14.02 10.17 28.22
C GLY A 193 15.37 10.85 27.94
N GLY A 194 16.29 10.18 27.26
CA GLY A 194 17.57 10.74 26.82
C GLY A 194 17.44 11.83 25.74
N ILE A 195 16.50 11.68 24.79
CA ILE A 195 16.21 12.67 23.74
C ILE A 195 15.57 13.92 24.35
N VAL A 196 14.66 13.76 25.32
CA VAL A 196 14.08 14.88 26.08
C VAL A 196 15.17 15.69 26.80
N ASN A 197 16.21 15.02 27.29
CA ASN A 197 17.36 15.68 27.93
C ASN A 197 18.40 16.25 26.94
N ARG A 198 18.39 15.84 25.66
CA ARG A 198 19.32 16.31 24.61
C ARG A 198 18.75 17.40 23.70
N ILE A 199 17.47 17.72 23.80
CA ILE A 199 16.87 18.88 23.13
C ILE A 199 16.54 19.96 24.18
N PRO A 200 17.54 20.69 24.72
CA PRO A 200 17.28 21.85 25.55
C PRO A 200 16.68 22.94 24.65
N GLY A 201 15.36 23.12 24.68
CA GLY A 201 14.71 24.16 23.87
C GLY A 201 13.24 23.96 23.54
N ILE A 202 12.71 22.74 23.65
CA ILE A 202 11.27 22.49 23.38
C ILE A 202 10.39 23.33 24.31
N ASN A 203 10.78 23.49 25.58
CA ASN A 203 10.03 24.31 26.53
C ASN A 203 10.00 25.81 26.14
N ASN A 204 11.07 26.31 25.49
CA ASN A 204 11.14 27.68 24.99
C ASN A 204 10.34 27.87 23.69
N ILE A 205 10.30 26.87 22.81
CA ILE A 205 9.54 26.93 21.55
C ILE A 205 8.03 26.86 21.83
N ILE A 206 7.60 25.98 22.74
CA ILE A 206 6.19 25.84 23.11
C ILE A 206 5.68 27.07 23.88
N SER A 207 6.52 27.68 24.71
CA SER A 207 6.22 28.95 25.40
C SER A 207 6.11 30.14 24.43
N ARG A 208 6.99 30.22 23.42
CA ARG A 208 6.91 31.26 22.37
C ARG A 208 5.67 31.15 21.48
N ILE A 209 5.19 29.94 21.22
CA ILE A 209 3.95 29.70 20.47
C ILE A 209 2.72 30.13 21.28
N ASN A 210 2.65 29.81 22.57
CA ASN A 210 1.49 30.15 23.41
C ASN A 210 1.41 31.67 23.70
N THR A 211 2.55 32.36 23.81
CA THR A 211 2.59 33.81 24.08
C THR A 211 2.15 34.69 22.90
N ARG A 212 2.34 34.25 21.65
CA ARG A 212 1.78 34.96 20.47
C ARG A 212 0.25 34.86 20.44
N ARG A 213 -0.29 33.65 20.61
CA ARG A 213 -1.73 33.41 20.58
C ARG A 213 -2.49 34.16 21.69
N LYS A 214 -1.92 34.22 22.90
CA LYS A 214 -2.50 34.97 24.03
C LYS A 214 -2.52 36.48 23.79
N ARG A 215 -1.49 37.06 23.16
CA ARG A 215 -1.46 38.50 22.85
C ARG A 215 -2.53 38.86 21.81
N ASP A 216 -2.68 38.05 20.77
CA ASP A 216 -3.69 38.30 19.74
C ASP A 216 -5.12 38.23 20.31
N THR A 217 -5.40 37.26 21.20
CA THR A 217 -6.69 37.18 21.90
C THR A 217 -6.95 38.38 22.82
N LEU A 218 -5.91 38.88 23.51
CA LEU A 218 -6.05 40.02 24.43
C LEU A 218 -6.32 41.33 23.67
N ILE A 219 -5.65 41.54 22.53
CA ILE A 219 -5.91 42.70 21.65
C ILE A 219 -7.34 42.65 21.12
N MET A 220 -7.78 41.49 20.59
CA MET A 220 -9.13 41.32 20.07
C MET A 220 -10.20 41.56 21.15
N ALA A 221 -9.99 41.05 22.37
CA ALA A 221 -10.91 41.28 23.49
C ALA A 221 -10.99 42.77 23.91
N GLY A 222 -9.87 43.49 23.89
CA GLY A 222 -9.84 44.92 24.19
C GLY A 222 -10.62 45.77 23.20
N VAL A 223 -10.49 45.48 21.89
CA VAL A 223 -11.23 46.18 20.83
C VAL A 223 -12.74 45.94 20.99
N VAL A 224 -13.16 44.69 21.20
CA VAL A 224 -14.59 44.33 21.38
C VAL A 224 -15.18 44.98 22.64
N SER A 225 -14.42 45.03 23.75
CA SER A 225 -14.86 45.69 24.98
C SER A 225 -15.02 47.20 24.79
N THR A 226 -14.06 47.85 24.13
CA THR A 226 -14.10 49.30 23.89
C THR A 226 -15.25 49.69 22.96
N CYS A 227 -15.46 48.93 21.88
CA CYS A 227 -16.60 49.15 20.98
C CYS A 227 -17.94 48.94 21.70
N SER A 228 -18.07 47.90 22.52
CA SER A 228 -19.30 47.65 23.29
C SER A 228 -19.62 48.80 24.26
N ILE A 229 -18.62 49.34 24.95
CA ILE A 229 -18.79 50.48 25.88
C ILE A 229 -19.22 51.76 25.15
N LEU A 230 -18.59 52.08 24.03
CA LEU A 230 -18.93 53.27 23.24
C LEU A 230 -20.36 53.20 22.70
N ILE A 231 -20.81 52.02 22.26
CA ILE A 231 -22.19 51.79 21.82
C ILE A 231 -23.17 52.02 22.98
N ILE A 232 -22.89 51.48 24.17
CA ILE A 232 -23.75 51.66 25.35
C ILE A 232 -23.82 53.13 25.77
N LEU A 233 -22.70 53.85 25.77
CA LEU A 233 -22.67 55.28 26.11
C LEU A 233 -23.42 56.14 25.09
N TYR A 234 -23.32 55.81 23.79
CA TYR A 234 -24.09 56.48 22.75
C TYR A 234 -25.59 56.26 22.92
N TRP A 235 -25.99 55.03 23.26
CA TRP A 235 -27.38 54.67 23.53
C TRP A 235 -27.94 55.30 24.81
N LEU A 236 -27.11 55.54 25.83
CA LEU A 236 -27.55 56.18 27.08
C LEU A 236 -27.62 57.71 26.95
N ARG A 237 -26.86 58.29 26.02
CA ARG A 237 -26.79 59.74 25.80
C ARG A 237 -27.80 60.24 24.76
N THR A 238 -28.26 59.36 23.88
CA THR A 238 -29.34 59.62 22.89
C THR A 238 -30.68 59.28 23.51
#